data_AF-A0AAE7NRL7-F1
#
_entry.id   AF-A0AAE7NRL7-F1
#
_cell.length_a   1.000
_cell.length_b   1.000
_cell.length_c   1.000
_cell.angle_alpha   90.00
_cell.angle_beta   90.00
_cell.angle_gamma   90.00
#
_symmetry.space_group_name_H-M   'P 1'
#
loop_
_entity.id
_entity.type
_entity.pdbx_description
1 polymer ?
#
loop_
_entity_poly.entity_id
_entity_poly.type
_entity_poly.pdbx_seq_one_letter_code
_entity_poly.pdbx_strand_id
1 'polypeptide(L)'
;MSATVVPLPPNSSSETVDFLRRMASMVSGRNGAMLLRAAALIESLAQRAMSAERLYHETQEENTRHVELREAAELASDSMVGQIEAMRAQLVEVTAAAAAERTAFNAERVKLLGLMQDAESHIRKLTAELESLRASVDSFNDTVVSVPIEVLRLARTQFDYLSSGFARRGDVISQAMSEIGGFAIDQALTAKKTDKA
;
A
#
# COMPACT_ATOMS: atom_id res chain seq x y z
N MET A 1 46.49 5.67 -34.59
CA MET A 1 47.53 6.08 -35.56
C MET A 1 47.27 5.31 -36.84
N SER A 2 46.72 5.96 -37.87
CA SER A 2 46.43 5.33 -39.16
C SER A 2 47.74 5.07 -39.90
N ALA A 3 48.05 3.80 -40.16
CA ALA A 3 49.10 3.47 -41.10
C ALA A 3 48.66 3.96 -42.48
N THR A 4 49.37 4.93 -43.03
CA THR A 4 49.19 5.35 -44.43
C THR A 4 49.55 4.16 -45.31
N VAL A 5 48.53 3.42 -45.76
CA VAL A 5 48.68 2.40 -46.79
C VAL A 5 49.00 3.13 -48.08
N VAL A 6 50.28 3.18 -48.43
CA VAL A 6 50.74 3.65 -49.73
C VAL A 6 50.28 2.62 -50.75
N PRO A 7 49.34 2.94 -51.65
CA PRO A 7 48.92 2.00 -52.66
C PRO A 7 50.12 1.75 -53.58
N LEU A 8 50.56 0.49 -53.69
CA LEU A 8 51.53 0.12 -54.71
C LEU A 8 50.89 0.42 -56.09
N PRO A 9 51.56 1.19 -56.96
CA PRO A 9 51.02 1.50 -58.27
C PRO A 9 50.81 0.19 -59.05
N PRO A 10 49.64 -0.02 -59.66
CA PRO A 10 49.21 -1.32 -60.17
C PRO A 10 50.09 -1.87 -61.31
N ASN A 11 51.02 -1.08 -61.85
CA ASN A 11 51.71 -1.39 -63.11
C ASN A 11 53.24 -1.53 -62.98
N SER A 12 53.86 -1.13 -61.87
CA SER A 12 55.33 -1.09 -61.75
C SER A 12 55.96 -2.50 -61.71
N SER A 13 55.27 -3.46 -61.09
CA SER A 13 55.68 -4.87 -61.08
C SER A 13 55.50 -5.53 -62.45
N SER A 14 54.43 -5.18 -63.19
CA SER A 14 54.18 -5.67 -64.55
C SER A 14 55.27 -5.22 -65.52
N GLU A 15 55.61 -3.92 -65.51
CA GLU A 15 56.67 -3.36 -66.36
C GLU A 15 58.04 -4.01 -66.07
N THR A 16 58.33 -4.27 -64.79
CA THR A 16 59.57 -4.94 -64.37
C THR A 16 59.60 -6.41 -64.81
N VAL A 17 58.50 -7.13 -64.66
CA VAL A 17 58.37 -8.54 -65.09
C VAL A 17 58.50 -8.66 -66.61
N ASP A 18 57.87 -7.77 -67.38
CA ASP A 18 57.93 -7.77 -68.84
C ASP A 18 59.32 -7.37 -69.35
N PHE A 19 59.99 -6.42 -68.69
CA PHE A 19 61.38 -6.09 -68.96
C PHE A 19 62.31 -7.30 -68.73
N LEU A 20 62.16 -8.01 -67.60
CA LEU A 20 62.96 -9.19 -67.29
C LEU A 20 62.72 -10.33 -68.30
N ARG A 21 61.48 -10.55 -68.72
CA ARG A 21 61.14 -11.52 -69.78
C ARG A 21 61.73 -11.12 -71.14
N ARG A 22 61.69 -9.84 -71.49
CA ARG A 22 62.29 -9.31 -72.74
C ARG A 22 63.81 -9.34 -72.73
N MET A 23 64.45 -9.14 -71.58
CA MET A 23 65.90 -9.32 -71.45
C MET A 23 66.30 -10.80 -71.53
N ALA A 24 65.51 -11.69 -70.93
CA ALA A 24 65.76 -13.12 -70.99
C ALA A 24 65.68 -13.68 -72.42
N SER A 25 64.85 -13.11 -73.30
CA SER A 25 64.78 -13.51 -74.70
C SER A 25 65.97 -13.01 -75.55
N MET A 26 66.72 -12.02 -75.07
CA MET A 26 67.92 -11.49 -75.74
C MET A 26 69.23 -12.13 -75.25
N VAL A 27 69.24 -12.83 -74.11
CA VAL A 27 70.45 -13.40 -73.50
C VAL A 27 70.35 -14.93 -73.41
N SER A 28 71.23 -15.65 -74.10
CA SER A 28 71.24 -17.12 -74.12
C SER A 28 71.91 -17.73 -72.87
N GLY A 29 71.46 -18.94 -72.48
CA GLY A 29 72.09 -19.75 -71.43
C GLY A 29 71.57 -19.47 -70.02
N ARG A 30 72.40 -19.70 -69.00
CA ARG A 30 72.01 -19.68 -67.57
C ARG A 30 71.43 -18.35 -67.10
N ASN A 31 71.90 -17.23 -67.67
CA ASN A 31 71.46 -15.89 -67.28
C ASN A 31 70.02 -15.61 -67.72
N GLY A 32 69.62 -16.03 -68.93
CA GLY A 32 68.23 -15.93 -69.38
C GLY A 32 67.26 -16.74 -68.50
N ALA A 33 67.66 -17.97 -68.11
CA ALA A 33 66.87 -18.80 -67.19
C ALA A 33 66.70 -18.17 -65.79
N MET A 34 67.75 -17.51 -65.26
CA MET A 34 67.66 -16.79 -63.99
C MET A 34 66.73 -15.59 -64.06
N LEU A 35 66.74 -14.83 -65.17
CA LEU A 35 65.83 -13.69 -65.38
C LEU A 35 64.36 -14.14 -65.47
N LEU A 36 64.07 -15.23 -66.17
CA LEU A 36 62.71 -15.81 -66.21
C LEU A 36 62.26 -16.29 -64.83
N ARG A 37 63.14 -16.93 -64.06
CA ARG A 37 62.84 -17.36 -62.69
C ARG A 37 62.59 -16.18 -61.76
N ALA A 38 63.37 -15.11 -61.88
CA ALA A 38 63.19 -13.88 -61.12
C ALA A 38 61.85 -13.20 -61.47
N ALA A 39 61.50 -13.13 -62.75
CA ALA A 39 60.21 -12.59 -63.21
C ALA A 39 59.02 -13.37 -62.63
N ALA A 40 59.05 -14.71 -62.67
CA ALA A 40 58.00 -15.55 -62.08
C ALA A 40 57.89 -15.41 -60.55
N LEU A 41 59.02 -15.26 -59.85
CA LEU A 41 59.03 -15.01 -58.41
C LEU A 41 58.42 -13.65 -58.06
N ILE A 42 58.78 -12.58 -58.79
CA ILE A 42 58.22 -11.24 -58.58
C ILE A 42 56.70 -11.25 -58.80
N GLU A 43 56.24 -11.91 -59.86
CA GLU A 43 54.81 -12.02 -60.18
C GLU A 43 54.04 -12.78 -59.09
N SER A 44 54.54 -13.93 -58.62
CA SER A 44 53.91 -14.68 -57.53
C SER A 44 53.89 -13.92 -56.20
N LEU A 45 54.96 -13.20 -55.87
CA LEU A 45 55.03 -12.37 -54.67
C LEU A 45 54.07 -11.18 -54.77
N ALA A 46 53.95 -10.55 -55.93
CA ALA A 46 53.00 -9.46 -56.17
C ALA A 46 51.55 -9.93 -56.03
N GLN A 47 51.21 -11.09 -56.60
CA GLN A 47 49.88 -11.69 -56.43
C GLN A 47 49.57 -11.99 -54.95
N ARG A 48 50.54 -12.57 -54.23
CA ARG A 48 50.37 -12.88 -52.81
C ARG A 48 50.24 -11.60 -51.96
N ALA A 49 51.01 -10.56 -52.27
CA ALA A 49 50.93 -9.27 -51.58
C ALA A 49 49.56 -8.62 -51.80
N MET A 50 49.06 -8.58 -53.05
CA MET A 50 47.72 -8.04 -53.34
C MET A 50 46.60 -8.79 -52.62
N SER A 51 46.67 -10.13 -52.58
CA SER A 51 45.68 -10.94 -51.85
C SER A 51 45.76 -10.69 -50.34
N ALA A 52 46.96 -10.56 -49.78
CA ALA A 52 47.15 -10.26 -48.37
C ALA A 52 46.64 -8.86 -47.99
N GLU A 53 46.87 -7.86 -48.85
CA GLU A 53 46.35 -6.50 -48.64
C GLU A 53 44.82 -6.46 -48.66
N ARG A 54 44.17 -7.17 -49.60
CA ARG A 54 42.70 -7.26 -49.63
C ARG A 54 42.14 -7.87 -48.35
N LEU A 55 42.69 -9.01 -47.92
CA LEU A 55 42.27 -9.68 -46.68
C LEU A 55 42.50 -8.80 -45.46
N TYR A 56 43.61 -8.06 -45.42
CA TYR A 56 43.89 -7.11 -44.34
C TYR A 56 42.84 -6.00 -44.28
N HIS A 57 42.48 -5.42 -45.43
CA HIS A 57 41.44 -4.39 -45.50
C HIS A 57 40.05 -4.92 -45.09
N GLU A 58 39.66 -6.10 -45.58
CA GLU A 58 38.40 -6.74 -45.17
C GLU A 58 38.36 -6.98 -43.65
N THR A 59 39.45 -7.54 -43.08
CA THR A 59 39.56 -7.78 -41.64
C THR A 59 39.53 -6.47 -40.85
N GLN A 60 40.15 -5.41 -41.38
CA GLN A 60 40.15 -4.10 -40.74
C GLN A 60 38.74 -3.51 -40.68
N GLU A 61 37.98 -3.59 -41.76
CA GLU A 61 36.58 -3.14 -41.80
C GLU A 61 35.66 -3.95 -40.89
N GLU A 62 35.86 -5.27 -40.81
CA GLU A 62 35.11 -6.10 -39.88
C GLU A 62 35.45 -5.74 -38.43
N ASN A 63 36.73 -5.53 -38.12
CA ASN A 63 37.16 -5.16 -36.78
C ASN A 63 36.61 -3.79 -36.36
N THR A 64 36.56 -2.80 -37.26
CA THR A 64 35.94 -1.50 -36.93
C THR A 64 34.45 -1.67 -36.63
N ARG A 65 33.71 -2.45 -37.43
CA ARG A 65 32.30 -2.75 -37.16
C ARG A 65 32.11 -3.49 -35.83
N HIS A 66 32.98 -4.42 -35.48
CA HIS A 66 32.91 -5.14 -34.21
C HIS A 66 33.15 -4.22 -33.01
N VAL A 67 34.09 -3.27 -33.12
CA VAL A 67 34.33 -2.27 -32.07
C VAL A 67 33.09 -1.40 -31.88
N GLU A 68 32.51 -0.87 -32.96
CA GLU A 68 31.29 -0.05 -32.89
C GLU A 68 30.10 -0.80 -32.27
N LEU A 69 29.90 -2.07 -32.65
CA LEU A 69 28.84 -2.91 -32.06
C LEU A 69 29.07 -3.17 -30.57
N ARG A 70 30.33 -3.38 -30.18
CA ARG A 70 30.67 -3.61 -28.78
C ARG A 70 30.43 -2.36 -27.94
N GLU A 71 30.85 -1.19 -28.43
CA GLU A 71 30.61 0.09 -27.75
C GLU A 71 29.11 0.36 -27.59
N ALA A 72 28.31 0.12 -28.63
CA ALA A 72 26.86 0.25 -28.56
C ALA A 72 26.23 -0.73 -27.54
N ALA A 73 26.72 -1.96 -27.48
CA ALA A 73 26.25 -2.97 -26.52
C ALA A 73 26.65 -2.62 -25.07
N GLU A 74 27.85 -2.10 -24.85
CA GLU A 74 28.32 -1.65 -23.53
C GLU A 74 27.46 -0.47 -23.03
N LEU A 75 27.20 0.53 -23.88
CA LEU A 75 26.30 1.65 -23.54
C LEU A 75 24.88 1.19 -23.21
N ALA A 76 24.33 0.26 -23.99
CA ALA A 76 23.00 -0.31 -23.73
C ALA A 76 22.97 -1.08 -22.40
N SER A 77 24.02 -1.86 -22.11
CA SER A 77 24.17 -2.59 -20.85
C SER A 77 24.24 -1.64 -19.66
N ASP A 78 25.06 -0.59 -19.72
CA ASP A 78 25.18 0.40 -18.66
C ASP A 78 23.85 1.12 -18.40
N SER A 79 23.12 1.47 -19.46
CA SER A 79 21.77 2.03 -19.34
C SER A 79 20.81 1.05 -18.65
N MET A 80 20.84 -0.24 -18.99
CA MET A 80 19.98 -1.25 -18.35
C MET A 80 20.35 -1.45 -16.88
N VAL A 81 21.64 -1.48 -16.55
CA VAL A 81 22.13 -1.56 -15.16
C VAL A 81 21.63 -0.36 -14.36
N GLY A 82 21.74 0.85 -14.89
CA GLY A 82 21.21 2.05 -14.24
C GLY A 82 19.70 1.99 -13.99
N GLN A 83 18.91 1.46 -14.93
CA GLN A 83 17.48 1.25 -14.74
C GLN A 83 17.18 0.21 -13.65
N ILE A 84 17.95 -0.89 -13.59
CA ILE A 84 17.80 -1.91 -12.55
C ILE A 84 18.11 -1.32 -11.17
N GLU A 85 19.16 -0.52 -11.04
CA GLU A 85 19.51 0.15 -9.78
C GLU A 85 18.42 1.13 -9.35
N ALA A 86 17.88 1.93 -10.28
CA ALA A 86 16.77 2.83 -10.01
C ALA A 86 15.50 2.09 -9.56
N MET A 87 15.12 1.00 -10.25
CA MET A 87 13.97 0.18 -9.85
C MET A 87 14.19 -0.48 -8.48
N ARG A 88 15.40 -0.95 -8.19
CA ARG A 88 15.74 -1.50 -6.87
C ARG A 88 15.60 -0.44 -5.77
N ALA A 89 16.06 0.78 -6.00
CA ALA A 89 15.89 1.89 -5.06
C ALA A 89 14.41 2.18 -4.81
N GLN A 90 13.59 2.24 -5.86
CA GLN A 90 12.14 2.43 -5.75
C GLN A 90 11.47 1.29 -4.97
N LEU A 91 11.88 0.03 -5.19
CA LEU A 91 11.35 -1.10 -4.44
C LEU A 91 11.69 -0.99 -2.94
N VAL A 92 12.91 -0.58 -2.60
CA VAL A 92 13.30 -0.37 -1.19
C VAL A 92 12.47 0.76 -0.57
N GLU A 93 12.26 1.86 -1.29
CA GLU A 93 11.46 2.99 -0.82
C GLU A 93 9.99 2.59 -0.59
N VAL A 94 9.36 1.96 -1.59
CA VAL A 94 7.96 1.54 -1.50
C VAL A 94 7.76 0.49 -0.40
N THR A 95 8.70 -0.44 -0.24
CA THR A 95 8.60 -1.46 0.82
C THR A 95 8.78 -0.85 2.21
N ALA A 96 9.68 0.13 2.37
CA ALA A 96 9.83 0.88 3.62
C ALA A 96 8.57 1.71 3.95
N ALA A 97 8.01 2.41 2.96
CA ALA A 97 6.78 3.17 3.11
C ALA A 97 5.60 2.27 3.50
N ALA A 98 5.41 1.15 2.81
CA ALA A 98 4.35 0.19 3.12
C ALA A 98 4.51 -0.43 4.53
N ALA A 99 5.75 -0.68 4.96
CA ALA A 99 6.02 -1.15 6.32
C ALA A 99 5.64 -0.10 7.38
N ALA A 100 5.96 1.18 7.13
CA ALA A 100 5.60 2.29 8.00
C ALA A 100 4.07 2.53 8.06
N GLU A 101 3.38 2.44 6.93
CA GLU A 101 1.91 2.53 6.90
C GLU A 101 1.27 1.39 7.68
N ARG A 102 1.79 0.16 7.54
CA ARG A 102 1.26 -0.99 8.27
C ARG A 102 1.47 -0.87 9.78
N THR A 103 2.59 -0.30 10.23
CA THR A 103 2.83 -0.09 11.66
C THR A 103 1.91 1.00 12.22
N ALA A 104 1.72 2.11 11.48
CA ALA A 104 0.79 3.17 11.84
C ALA A 104 -0.66 2.66 11.92
N PHE A 105 -1.12 1.95 10.89
CA PHE A 105 -2.47 1.35 10.86
C PHE A 105 -2.70 0.38 12.01
N ASN A 106 -1.72 -0.46 12.34
CA ASN A 106 -1.82 -1.36 13.49
C ASN A 106 -1.90 -0.60 14.82
N ALA A 107 -1.17 0.51 14.97
CA ALA A 107 -1.25 1.35 16.16
C ALA A 107 -2.64 1.98 16.33
N GLU A 108 -3.22 2.49 15.24
CA GLU A 108 -4.59 3.01 15.24
C GLU A 108 -5.61 1.92 15.57
N ARG A 109 -5.45 0.72 15.01
CA ARG A 109 -6.32 -0.42 15.30
C ARG A 109 -6.28 -0.82 16.77
N VAL A 110 -5.09 -0.85 17.39
CA VAL A 110 -4.94 -1.13 18.82
C VAL A 110 -5.62 -0.05 19.66
N LYS A 111 -5.45 1.23 19.31
CA LYS A 111 -6.12 2.34 20.00
C LYS A 111 -7.64 2.22 19.92
N LEU A 112 -8.18 1.91 18.75
CA LEU A 112 -9.62 1.75 18.56
C LEU A 112 -10.18 0.58 19.37
N LEU A 113 -9.47 -0.54 19.40
CA LEU A 113 -9.85 -1.70 20.23
C LEU A 113 -9.89 -1.35 21.73
N GLY A 114 -8.92 -0.57 22.22
CA GLY A 114 -8.93 -0.07 23.59
C GLY A 114 -10.17 0.77 23.89
N LEU A 115 -10.48 1.75 23.03
CA LEU A 115 -11.67 2.60 23.19
C LEU A 115 -12.98 1.79 23.16
N MET A 116 -13.06 0.75 22.31
CA MET A 116 -14.22 -0.14 22.27
C MET A 116 -14.38 -0.94 23.56
N GLN A 117 -13.28 -1.48 24.12
CA GLN A 117 -13.31 -2.21 25.38
C GLN A 117 -13.72 -1.30 26.55
N ASP A 118 -13.22 -0.08 26.58
CA ASP A 118 -13.60 0.93 27.57
C ASP A 118 -15.10 1.24 27.46
N ALA A 119 -15.60 1.49 26.24
CA ALA A 119 -17.02 1.75 25.99
C ALA A 119 -17.90 0.56 26.40
N GLU A 120 -17.50 -0.68 26.09
CA GLU A 120 -18.22 -1.88 26.54
C GLU A 120 -18.26 -1.98 28.06
N SER A 121 -17.16 -1.69 28.75
CA SER A 121 -17.11 -1.71 30.22
C SER A 121 -18.06 -0.66 30.83
N HIS A 122 -18.10 0.53 30.24
CA HIS A 122 -19.02 1.60 30.63
C HIS A 122 -20.48 1.21 30.42
N ILE A 123 -20.81 0.58 29.28
CA ILE A 123 -22.17 0.10 29.01
C ILE A 123 -22.58 -0.98 30.02
N ARG A 124 -21.69 -1.92 30.34
CA ARG A 124 -21.96 -2.95 31.37
C ARG A 124 -22.24 -2.31 32.73
N LYS A 125 -21.45 -1.30 33.11
CA LYS A 125 -21.64 -0.57 34.37
C LYS A 125 -22.99 0.16 34.41
N LEU A 126 -23.32 0.93 33.37
CA LEU A 126 -24.60 1.65 33.27
C LEU A 126 -25.79 0.69 33.26
N THR A 127 -25.65 -0.47 32.61
CA THR A 127 -26.68 -1.51 32.61
C THR A 127 -26.91 -2.06 34.02
N ALA A 128 -25.84 -2.32 34.77
CA ALA A 128 -25.94 -2.78 36.16
C ALA A 128 -26.55 -1.72 37.09
N GLU A 129 -26.17 -0.45 36.91
CA GLU A 129 -26.75 0.68 37.66
C GLU A 129 -28.26 0.83 37.37
N LEU A 130 -28.67 0.71 36.11
CA LEU A 130 -30.08 0.73 35.72
C LEU A 130 -30.87 -0.44 36.32
N GLU A 131 -30.30 -1.64 36.32
CA GLU A 131 -30.97 -2.81 36.89
C GLU A 131 -31.12 -2.68 38.41
N SER A 132 -30.08 -2.17 39.09
CA SER A 132 -30.16 -1.87 40.52
C SER A 132 -31.20 -0.79 40.82
N LEU A 133 -31.30 0.24 39.99
CA LEU A 133 -32.30 1.30 40.13
C LEU A 133 -33.71 0.75 39.91
N ARG A 134 -33.92 -0.10 38.91
CA ARG A 134 -35.20 -0.78 38.66
C ARG A 134 -35.62 -1.64 39.85
N ALA A 135 -34.72 -2.48 40.37
CA ALA A 135 -35.00 -3.30 41.54
C ALA A 135 -35.36 -2.43 42.78
N SER A 136 -34.70 -1.28 42.94
CA SER A 136 -35.05 -0.33 44.01
C SER A 136 -36.44 0.29 43.81
N VAL A 137 -36.83 0.62 42.58
CA VAL A 137 -38.16 1.16 42.26
C VAL A 137 -39.24 0.10 42.44
N ASP A 138 -38.98 -1.14 42.03
CA ASP A 138 -39.92 -2.25 42.21
C ASP A 138 -40.13 -2.56 43.70
N SER A 139 -39.06 -2.60 44.49
CA SER A 139 -39.16 -2.74 45.96
C SER A 139 -39.92 -1.58 46.61
N PHE A 140 -39.74 -0.35 46.11
CA PHE A 140 -40.52 0.79 46.58
C PHE A 140 -42.01 0.63 46.23
N ASN A 141 -42.33 0.19 45.01
CA ASN A 141 -43.70 -0.03 44.57
C ASN A 141 -44.39 -1.19 45.33
N ASP A 142 -43.66 -2.23 45.73
CA ASP A 142 -44.20 -3.33 46.55
C ASP A 142 -44.67 -2.86 47.93
N THR A 143 -44.04 -1.80 48.46
CA THR A 143 -44.38 -1.23 49.78
C THR A 143 -45.34 -0.04 49.71
N VAL A 144 -45.51 0.56 48.53
CA VAL A 144 -46.30 1.79 48.35
C VAL A 144 -47.30 1.63 47.21
N VAL A 145 -48.59 1.63 47.56
CA VAL A 145 -49.68 1.72 46.57
C VAL A 145 -49.83 3.18 46.16
N SER A 146 -49.46 3.50 44.91
CA SER A 146 -49.71 4.81 44.32
C SER A 146 -51.20 4.96 44.02
N VAL A 147 -51.90 5.77 44.83
CA VAL A 147 -53.30 6.12 44.62
C VAL A 147 -53.38 7.55 44.08
N PRO A 148 -54.07 7.79 42.95
CA PRO A 148 -54.32 9.15 42.46
C PRO A 148 -55.00 10.01 43.53
N ILE A 149 -54.61 11.29 43.63
CA ILE A 149 -55.17 12.21 44.65
C ILE A 149 -56.69 12.32 44.49
N GLU A 150 -57.18 12.27 43.25
CA GLU A 150 -58.59 12.33 42.91
C GLU A 150 -59.37 11.15 43.51
N VAL A 151 -58.76 9.96 43.55
CA VAL A 151 -59.36 8.77 44.16
C VAL A 151 -59.41 8.91 45.68
N LEU A 152 -58.36 9.45 46.32
CA LEU A 152 -58.39 9.75 47.76
C LEU A 152 -59.44 10.82 48.10
N ARG A 153 -59.53 11.88 47.30
CA ARG A 153 -60.57 12.92 47.47
C ARG A 153 -61.98 12.35 47.31
N LEU A 154 -62.19 11.45 46.34
CA LEU A 154 -63.46 10.78 46.15
C LEU A 154 -63.81 9.90 47.37
N ALA A 155 -62.87 9.07 47.83
CA ALA A 155 -63.07 8.24 49.02
C ALA A 155 -63.42 9.10 50.25
N ARG A 156 -62.79 10.27 50.41
CA ARG A 156 -63.11 11.21 51.49
C ARG A 156 -64.57 11.64 51.48
N THR A 157 -65.08 12.04 50.31
CA THR A 157 -66.48 12.45 50.15
C THR A 157 -67.45 11.29 50.42
N GLN A 158 -67.07 10.05 50.09
CA GLN A 158 -67.87 8.87 50.39
C GLN A 158 -67.94 8.60 51.89
N PHE A 159 -66.85 8.76 52.63
CA PHE A 159 -66.84 8.66 54.10
C PHE A 159 -67.68 9.74 54.78
N ASP A 160 -67.68 10.98 54.28
CA ASP A 160 -68.56 12.04 54.79
C ASP A 160 -70.04 11.70 54.58
N TYR A 161 -70.36 11.19 53.39
CA TYR A 161 -71.72 10.75 53.09
C TYR A 161 -72.17 9.61 54.03
N LEU A 162 -71.32 8.60 54.23
CA LEU A 162 -71.59 7.49 55.15
C LEU A 162 -71.76 7.97 56.61
N SER A 163 -70.85 8.81 57.11
CA SER A 163 -70.93 9.38 58.46
C SER A 163 -72.27 10.10 58.68
N SER A 164 -72.65 10.99 57.74
CA SER A 164 -73.93 11.70 57.82
C SER A 164 -75.15 10.76 57.79
N GLY A 165 -75.06 9.66 57.04
CA GLY A 165 -76.11 8.64 56.94
C GLY A 165 -76.24 7.75 58.18
N PHE A 166 -75.15 7.52 58.91
CA PHE A 166 -75.17 6.79 60.18
C PHE A 166 -75.63 7.66 61.35
N ALA A 167 -75.22 8.94 61.37
CA ALA A 167 -75.68 9.92 62.34
C ALA A 167 -77.22 10.04 62.33
N ARG A 168 -77.83 10.09 61.14
CA ARG A 168 -79.30 10.13 60.98
C ARG A 168 -80.02 8.87 61.47
N ARG A 169 -79.34 7.72 61.48
CA ARG A 169 -79.90 6.43 61.90
C ARG A 169 -79.58 6.08 63.36
N GLY A 170 -78.81 6.91 64.06
CA GLY A 170 -78.40 6.68 65.44
C GLY A 170 -77.32 5.61 65.62
N ASP A 171 -76.65 5.18 64.54
CA ASP A 171 -75.56 4.20 64.60
C ASP A 171 -74.22 4.91 64.84
N VAL A 172 -73.94 5.15 66.12
CA VAL A 172 -72.77 5.90 66.58
C VAL A 172 -71.46 5.19 66.26
N ILE A 173 -71.44 3.85 66.24
CA ILE A 173 -70.24 3.06 65.96
C ILE A 173 -69.84 3.21 64.49
N SER A 174 -70.81 3.04 63.58
CA SER A 174 -70.56 3.18 62.15
C SER A 174 -70.24 4.64 61.75
N GLN A 175 -70.82 5.62 62.45
CA GLN A 175 -70.47 7.03 62.30
C GLN A 175 -69.00 7.28 62.69
N ALA A 176 -68.57 6.84 63.87
CA ALA A 176 -67.20 7.03 64.35
C ALA A 176 -66.18 6.33 63.42
N MET A 177 -66.48 5.13 62.94
CA MET A 177 -65.62 4.42 61.97
C MET A 177 -65.49 5.19 60.64
N SER A 178 -66.58 5.82 60.18
CA SER A 178 -66.57 6.62 58.95
C SER A 178 -65.77 7.92 59.10
N GLU A 179 -65.85 8.56 60.27
CA GLU A 179 -65.06 9.75 60.60
C GLU A 179 -63.56 9.43 60.75
N ILE A 180 -63.22 8.31 61.38
CA ILE A 180 -61.83 7.83 61.47
C ILE A 180 -61.26 7.54 60.07
N GLY A 181 -62.05 6.89 59.21
CA GLY A 181 -61.68 6.65 57.81
C GLY A 181 -61.48 7.95 57.02
N GLY A 182 -62.36 8.92 57.19
CA GLY A 182 -62.23 10.25 56.59
C GLY A 182 -60.98 11.00 57.08
N PHE A 183 -60.72 10.99 58.39
CA PHE A 183 -59.56 11.64 59.00
C PHE A 183 -58.23 11.02 58.53
N ALA A 184 -58.17 9.68 58.38
CA ALA A 184 -56.99 9.00 57.84
C ALA A 184 -56.68 9.45 56.40
N ILE A 185 -57.71 9.68 55.57
CA ILE A 185 -57.54 10.21 54.21
C ILE A 185 -57.08 11.68 54.24
N ASP A 186 -57.62 12.51 55.13
CA ASP A 186 -57.19 13.90 55.28
C ASP A 186 -55.72 13.99 55.71
N GLN A 187 -55.27 13.08 56.59
CA GLN A 187 -53.86 12.97 56.97
C GLN A 187 -52.97 12.58 55.78
N ALA A 188 -53.40 11.62 54.95
CA ALA A 188 -52.68 11.24 53.74
C ALA A 188 -52.62 12.38 52.69
N LEU A 189 -53.69 13.15 52.53
CA LEU A 189 -53.76 14.29 51.60
C LEU A 189 -52.94 15.50 52.06
N THR A 190 -52.78 15.69 53.38
CA THR A 190 -51.99 16.78 53.98
C THR A 190 -50.50 16.46 54.02
N ALA A 191 -50.11 15.22 54.32
CA ALA A 191 -48.72 14.77 54.23
C ALA A 191 -48.11 14.98 52.82
N LYS A 192 -48.91 14.79 51.76
CA LYS A 192 -48.47 15.08 50.37
C LYS A 192 -48.29 16.57 50.08
N LYS A 193 -48.94 17.48 50.81
CA LYS A 193 -48.78 18.94 50.62
C LYS A 193 -47.48 19.47 51.23
N THR A 194 -46.92 18.79 52.23
CA THR A 194 -45.68 19.20 52.92
C THR A 194 -44.40 18.75 52.20
N ASP A 195 -44.45 17.72 51.34
CA ASP A 195 -43.31 17.23 50.54
C ASP A 195 -42.96 18.12 49.30
N LYS A 196 -43.65 19.25 49.12
CA LYS A 196 -43.39 20.22 48.03
C LYS A 196 -42.80 21.55 48.50
N ALA A 197 -42.27 21.62 49.72
CA ALA A 197 -41.61 22.79 50.29
C ALA A 197 -40.09 22.60 50.37
#